data_AF-A0A431HQG3-F1
#
_entry.id   AF-A0A431HQG3-F1
#
_cell.length_a   1.000
_cell.length_b   1.000
_cell.length_c   1.000
_cell.angle_alpha   90.00
_cell.angle_beta   90.00
_cell.angle_gamma   90.00
#
_symmetry.space_group_name_H-M   'P 1'
#
loop_
_entity.id
_entity.type
_entity.pdbx_description
1 polymer ?
#
loop_
_entity_poly.entity_id
_entity_poly.type
_entity_poly.pdbx_seq_one_letter_code
_entity_poly.pdbx_strand_id
1 'polypeptide(L)'
;MKYLSIDIETTGLDFKKCDIIQFAAVIDDLENPKPIWSLPKLKIYFKKKYFKATAQALALHAKFNPDIFEKISKIKEHEEKEDAFCIKLKDLPIYLNNFLTKNGFEPDEKNIISITACGKNVASFDLRFLLKKIKKWGNLKFRHRSMDPAILYYEIGDKELPDMKTCFERANIKKEITHDACEDALDVIRLIRYKLLSKEKARFNPLKNFPKNLTINKEYNVYSRIKGKDEMDVILIVNDAGQETYVSEEHFTFKTNEIKIQEFEQDKELFKEENKNEKN
;
A
#
# COMPACT_ATOMS: atom_id res chain seq x y z
N MET A 1 7.30 13.51 4.71
CA MET A 1 7.87 12.55 5.68
C MET A 1 7.67 11.17 5.13
N LYS A 2 8.75 10.43 4.90
CA LYS A 2 8.68 9.02 4.53
C LYS A 2 8.26 8.14 5.71
N TYR A 3 7.39 7.19 5.44
CA TYR A 3 6.95 6.19 6.42
C TYR A 3 6.77 4.83 5.77
N LEU A 4 6.67 3.81 6.61
CA LEU A 4 6.52 2.42 6.18
C LEU A 4 5.18 1.89 6.66
N SER A 5 4.22 1.73 5.75
CA SER A 5 2.99 1.00 6.01
C SER A 5 3.30 -0.49 6.06
N ILE A 6 2.96 -1.16 7.16
CA ILE A 6 3.27 -2.56 7.42
C ILE A 6 1.97 -3.27 7.77
N ASP A 7 1.83 -4.48 7.23
CA ASP A 7 0.82 -5.43 7.66
C ASP A 7 1.39 -6.86 7.61
N ILE A 8 0.87 -7.74 8.46
CA ILE A 8 1.24 -9.16 8.47
C ILE A 8 -0.01 -10.05 8.48
N GLU A 9 0.06 -11.15 7.75
CA GLU A 9 -0.86 -12.25 7.93
C GLU A 9 -0.30 -13.28 8.90
N THR A 10 -1.16 -13.76 9.80
CA THR A 10 -0.80 -14.71 10.84
C THR A 10 -1.74 -15.90 10.87
N THR A 11 -1.29 -16.99 11.46
CA THR A 11 -2.14 -18.17 11.72
C THR A 11 -2.94 -18.05 13.02
N GLY A 12 -3.14 -16.83 13.52
CA GLY A 12 -3.93 -16.51 14.72
C GLY A 12 -3.27 -15.44 15.60
N LEU A 13 -3.96 -15.02 16.67
CA LEU A 13 -3.64 -13.79 17.40
C LEU A 13 -2.55 -13.94 18.49
N ASP A 14 -2.16 -15.15 18.88
CA ASP A 14 -1.16 -15.36 19.94
C ASP A 14 0.26 -15.43 19.35
N PHE A 15 1.02 -14.34 19.48
CA PHE A 15 2.41 -14.26 18.98
C PHE A 15 3.36 -15.34 19.54
N LYS A 16 3.02 -15.97 20.68
CA LYS A 16 3.82 -17.06 21.25
C LYS A 16 3.54 -18.40 20.57
N LYS A 17 2.33 -18.60 20.06
CA LYS A 17 1.86 -19.90 19.53
C LYS A 17 1.67 -19.91 18.02
N CYS A 18 1.12 -18.85 17.46
CA CYS A 18 0.81 -18.69 16.04
C CYS A 18 2.04 -18.21 15.25
N ASP A 19 2.04 -18.46 13.96
CA ASP A 19 3.10 -18.13 13.02
C ASP A 19 2.72 -16.93 12.16
N ILE A 20 3.74 -16.23 11.65
CA ILE A 20 3.60 -15.22 10.61
C ILE A 20 3.73 -15.94 9.28
N ILE A 21 2.80 -15.72 8.34
CA ILE A 21 2.78 -16.38 7.02
C ILE A 21 3.04 -15.41 5.87
N GLN A 22 2.69 -14.13 6.05
CA GLN A 22 2.98 -13.06 5.10
C GLN A 22 3.45 -11.82 5.85
N PHE A 23 4.33 -11.05 5.23
CA PHE A 23 4.70 -9.70 5.62
C PHE A 23 4.63 -8.82 4.39
N ALA A 24 4.03 -7.65 4.52
CA ALA A 24 4.10 -6.61 3.51
C ALA A 24 4.61 -5.31 4.10
N ALA A 25 5.36 -4.58 3.29
CA ALA A 25 5.76 -3.21 3.60
C ALA A 25 5.63 -2.33 2.36
N VAL A 26 5.02 -1.16 2.53
CA VAL A 26 4.83 -0.16 1.47
C VAL A 26 5.38 1.17 1.94
N ILE A 27 6.25 1.77 1.14
CA ILE A 27 6.83 3.09 1.44
C ILE A 27 5.93 4.15 0.85
N ASP A 28 5.60 5.14 1.66
CA ASP A 28 4.95 6.36 1.21
C ASP A 28 5.64 7.61 1.75
N ASP A 29 5.45 8.74 1.08
CA ASP A 29 5.94 10.05 1.45
C ASP A 29 4.83 11.09 1.31
N LEU A 30 4.33 11.60 2.43
CA LEU A 30 3.28 12.62 2.42
C LEU A 30 3.73 13.95 1.84
N GLU A 31 5.04 14.23 1.79
CA GLU A 31 5.56 15.49 1.21
C GLU A 31 5.68 15.41 -0.32
N ASN A 32 5.85 14.22 -0.87
CA ASN A 32 5.94 13.98 -2.30
C ASN A 32 5.16 12.72 -2.69
N PRO A 33 3.81 12.76 -2.58
CA PRO A 33 2.97 11.59 -2.78
C PRO A 33 3.00 11.16 -4.25
N LYS A 34 3.42 9.92 -4.49
CA LYS A 34 3.34 9.28 -5.82
C LYS A 34 2.04 8.51 -6.00
N PRO A 35 1.58 8.21 -7.22
CA PRO A 35 0.46 7.30 -7.45
C PRO A 35 0.52 6.00 -6.63
N ILE A 36 -0.60 5.52 -6.08
CA ILE A 36 -0.63 4.34 -5.17
C ILE A 36 -0.01 3.10 -5.83
N TRP A 37 -0.35 2.84 -7.09
CA TRP A 37 0.18 1.69 -7.83
C TRP A 37 1.71 1.75 -7.99
N SER A 38 2.29 2.95 -8.02
CA SER A 38 3.72 3.17 -8.23
C SER A 38 4.56 3.10 -6.95
N LEU A 39 3.89 2.99 -5.79
CA LEU A 39 4.60 2.97 -4.51
C LEU A 39 5.52 1.74 -4.42
N PRO A 40 6.73 1.89 -3.84
CA PRO A 40 7.60 0.75 -3.56
C PRO A 40 6.93 -0.20 -2.58
N LYS A 41 6.94 -1.50 -2.91
CA LYS A 41 6.34 -2.57 -2.11
C LYS A 41 7.37 -3.66 -1.88
N LEU A 42 7.34 -4.26 -0.69
CA LEU A 42 8.03 -5.48 -0.35
C LEU A 42 6.99 -6.49 0.10
N LYS A 43 6.84 -7.59 -0.65
CA LYS A 43 5.94 -8.70 -0.31
C LYS A 43 6.78 -9.93 0.04
N ILE A 44 6.53 -10.50 1.20
CA ILE A 44 7.26 -11.66 1.70
C ILE A 44 6.28 -12.72 2.20
N TYR A 45 6.44 -13.95 1.71
CA TYR A 45 5.89 -15.15 2.30
C TYR A 45 6.94 -15.85 3.17
N PHE A 46 6.50 -16.47 4.27
CA PHE A 46 7.41 -17.17 5.17
C PHE A 46 7.41 -18.68 4.98
N LYS A 47 8.57 -19.23 4.63
CA LYS A 47 8.76 -20.68 4.48
C LYS A 47 8.91 -21.35 5.85
N LYS A 48 8.05 -22.33 6.13
CA LYS A 48 8.19 -23.28 7.25
C LYS A 48 7.74 -24.67 6.81
N LYS A 49 8.28 -25.69 7.47
CA LYS A 49 7.84 -27.08 7.31
C LYS A 49 6.47 -27.33 7.96
N TYR A 50 6.21 -26.69 9.10
CA TYR A 50 4.97 -26.82 9.86
C TYR A 50 4.52 -25.45 10.37
N PHE A 51 3.22 -25.18 10.23
CA PHE A 51 2.56 -24.00 10.78
C PHE A 51 1.70 -24.39 11.97
N LYS A 52 1.79 -23.61 13.05
CA LYS A 52 0.88 -23.72 14.20
C LYS A 52 -0.23 -22.71 14.01
N ALA A 53 -1.49 -23.15 13.97
CA ALA A 53 -2.62 -22.29 13.63
C ALA A 53 -3.81 -22.51 14.56
N THR A 54 -4.66 -21.49 14.69
CA THR A 54 -6.01 -21.66 15.23
C THR A 54 -6.98 -22.03 14.10
N ALA A 55 -8.03 -22.77 14.44
CA ALA A 55 -9.08 -23.12 13.46
C ALA A 55 -9.72 -21.87 12.83
N GLN A 56 -9.92 -20.82 13.64
CA GLN A 56 -10.48 -19.56 13.17
C GLN A 56 -9.61 -18.88 12.10
N ALA A 57 -8.29 -18.82 12.30
CA ALA A 57 -7.39 -18.21 11.32
C ALA A 57 -7.35 -19.00 10.02
N LEU A 58 -7.33 -20.35 10.10
CA LEU A 58 -7.39 -21.20 8.91
C LEU A 58 -8.69 -20.99 8.12
N ALA A 59 -9.83 -20.86 8.80
CA ALA A 59 -11.10 -20.60 8.15
C ALA A 59 -11.16 -19.22 7.46
N LEU A 60 -10.54 -18.20 8.06
CA LEU A 60 -10.43 -16.87 7.44
C LEU A 60 -9.58 -16.92 6.17
N HIS A 61 -8.39 -17.53 6.23
CA HIS A 61 -7.52 -17.70 5.07
C HIS A 61 -8.21 -18.50 3.97
N ALA A 62 -8.88 -19.60 4.30
CA ALA A 62 -9.63 -20.40 3.32
C ALA A 62 -10.76 -19.61 2.64
N LYS A 63 -11.32 -18.58 3.30
CA LYS A 63 -12.41 -17.77 2.74
C LYS A 63 -11.90 -16.59 1.89
N PHE A 64 -10.84 -15.93 2.34
CA PHE A 64 -10.46 -14.63 1.78
C PHE A 64 -9.09 -14.62 1.07
N ASN A 65 -8.18 -15.53 1.46
CA ASN A 65 -6.87 -15.68 0.82
C ASN A 65 -6.53 -17.18 0.65
N PRO A 66 -7.34 -17.92 -0.14
CA PRO A 66 -7.33 -19.39 -0.15
C PRO A 66 -6.03 -19.99 -0.70
N ASP A 67 -5.26 -19.22 -1.47
CA ASP A 67 -4.05 -19.67 -2.15
C ASP A 67 -2.76 -19.37 -1.37
N ILE A 68 -2.83 -18.71 -0.20
CA ILE A 68 -1.63 -18.30 0.55
C ILE A 68 -0.69 -19.46 0.88
N PHE A 69 -1.22 -20.60 1.33
CA PHE A 69 -0.40 -21.78 1.65
C PHE A 69 0.10 -22.48 0.39
N GLU A 70 -0.66 -22.43 -0.70
CA GLU A 70 -0.22 -22.93 -2.00
C GLU A 70 0.96 -22.10 -2.53
N LYS A 71 0.87 -20.76 -2.49
CA LYS A 71 1.96 -19.84 -2.82
C LYS A 71 3.21 -20.13 -1.99
N ILE A 72 3.07 -20.22 -0.66
CA ILE A 72 4.17 -20.60 0.25
C ILE A 72 4.77 -21.95 -0.14
N SER A 73 3.95 -22.93 -0.53
CA SER A 73 4.44 -24.27 -0.88
C SER A 73 5.27 -24.28 -2.16
N LYS A 74 4.85 -23.53 -3.18
CA LYS A 74 5.42 -23.54 -4.54
C LYS A 74 6.69 -22.72 -4.70
N ILE A 75 6.81 -21.61 -3.99
CA ILE A 75 7.97 -20.70 -4.13
C ILE A 75 9.18 -21.30 -3.38
N LYS A 76 10.33 -21.42 -4.05
CA LYS A 76 11.56 -21.89 -3.42
C LYS A 76 12.09 -20.81 -2.46
N GLU A 77 12.87 -21.23 -1.48
CA GLU A 77 13.47 -20.29 -0.52
C GLU A 77 14.42 -19.33 -1.25
N HIS A 78 14.32 -18.04 -0.96
CA HIS A 78 15.01 -16.92 -1.61
C HIS A 78 14.65 -16.67 -3.08
N GLU A 79 13.68 -17.40 -3.63
CA GLU A 79 13.13 -17.12 -4.96
C GLU A 79 12.13 -15.96 -4.88
N GLU A 80 12.22 -15.07 -5.88
CA GLU A 80 11.21 -14.04 -6.15
C GLU A 80 10.26 -14.55 -7.22
N LYS A 81 8.96 -14.53 -6.94
CA LYS A 81 7.93 -14.90 -7.88
C LYS A 81 6.71 -14.01 -7.69
N GLU A 82 6.14 -13.51 -8.78
CA GLU A 82 4.96 -12.63 -8.75
C GLU A 82 5.14 -11.44 -7.78
N ASP A 83 6.32 -10.80 -7.86
CA ASP A 83 6.74 -9.67 -7.02
C ASP A 83 6.73 -9.96 -5.50
N ALA A 84 6.87 -11.23 -5.12
CA ALA A 84 6.96 -11.67 -3.74
C ALA A 84 8.16 -12.61 -3.52
N PHE A 85 8.87 -12.42 -2.41
CA PHE A 85 9.91 -13.33 -1.97
C PHE A 85 9.34 -14.41 -1.06
N CYS A 86 9.92 -15.61 -1.06
CA CYS A 86 9.65 -16.62 -0.03
C CYS A 86 10.92 -16.89 0.78
N ILE A 87 10.93 -16.57 2.07
CA ILE A 87 12.15 -16.63 2.92
C ILE A 87 11.86 -17.22 4.30
N LYS A 88 12.90 -17.53 5.07
CA LYS A 88 12.73 -17.78 6.51
C LYS A 88 12.55 -16.47 7.26
N LEU A 89 11.76 -16.51 8.34
CA LEU A 89 11.44 -15.32 9.14
C LEU A 89 12.68 -14.58 9.67
N LYS A 90 13.76 -15.31 9.98
CA LYS A 90 15.02 -14.73 10.48
C LYS A 90 15.72 -13.82 9.45
N ASP A 91 15.41 -13.97 8.17
CA ASP A 91 16.08 -13.25 7.07
C ASP A 91 15.31 -11.97 6.70
N LEU A 92 14.10 -11.76 7.22
CA LEU A 92 13.30 -10.55 6.99
C LEU A 92 14.08 -9.25 7.20
N PRO A 93 14.90 -9.07 8.26
CA PRO A 93 15.65 -7.84 8.46
C PRO A 93 16.61 -7.51 7.31
N ILE A 94 17.18 -8.52 6.64
CA ILE A 94 18.09 -8.33 5.51
C ILE A 94 17.31 -7.78 4.31
N TYR A 95 16.18 -8.41 3.97
CA TYR A 95 15.32 -7.99 2.87
C TYR A 95 14.73 -6.61 3.10
N LEU A 96 14.27 -6.33 4.33
CA LEU A 96 13.71 -5.04 4.69
C LEU A 96 14.77 -3.93 4.63
N ASN A 97 16.01 -4.20 5.08
CA ASN A 97 17.10 -3.23 5.00
C ASN A 97 17.45 -2.89 3.55
N ASN A 98 17.60 -3.91 2.69
CA ASN A 98 17.86 -3.72 1.27
C ASN A 98 16.74 -2.91 0.59
N PHE A 99 15.48 -3.24 0.90
CA PHE A 99 14.32 -2.53 0.39
C PHE A 99 14.30 -1.06 0.82
N LEU A 100 14.55 -0.77 2.10
CA LEU A 100 14.57 0.59 2.64
C LEU A 100 15.70 1.41 2.01
N THR A 101 16.92 0.86 1.97
CA THR A 101 18.10 1.54 1.42
C THR A 101 17.90 1.86 -0.07
N LYS A 102 17.41 0.90 -0.86
CA LYS A 102 17.10 1.09 -2.29
C LYS A 102 16.07 2.20 -2.53
N ASN A 103 15.22 2.49 -1.55
CA ASN A 103 14.16 3.51 -1.64
C ASN A 103 14.47 4.80 -0.85
N GLY A 104 15.77 5.04 -0.59
CA GLY A 104 16.27 6.29 -0.05
C GLY A 104 15.93 6.50 1.42
N PHE A 105 15.93 5.43 2.22
CA PHE A 105 16.14 5.52 3.66
C PHE A 105 17.64 5.42 3.92
N GLU A 106 18.20 6.45 4.55
CA GLU A 106 19.62 6.52 4.84
C GLU A 106 19.88 6.20 6.31
N PRO A 107 20.97 5.46 6.62
CA PRO A 107 21.39 5.26 7.99
C PRO A 107 21.88 6.57 8.62
N ASP A 108 21.66 6.72 9.92
CA ASP A 108 22.24 7.83 10.69
C ASP A 108 23.75 7.64 10.95
N GLU A 109 24.37 8.56 11.67
CA GLU A 109 25.80 8.51 12.06
C GLU A 109 26.19 7.24 12.84
N LYS A 110 25.22 6.57 13.46
CA LYS A 110 25.41 5.30 14.18
C LYS A 110 25.12 4.08 13.30
N ASN A 111 25.02 4.32 11.99
CA ASN A 111 24.65 3.35 10.98
C ASN A 111 23.23 2.78 11.17
N ILE A 112 22.28 3.50 11.80
CA ILE A 112 20.91 3.02 12.08
C ILE A 112 19.89 3.62 11.12
N ILE A 113 19.07 2.76 10.50
CA ILE A 113 17.90 3.19 9.74
C ILE A 113 16.69 3.22 10.68
N SER A 114 16.19 4.42 10.96
CA SER A 114 15.03 4.63 11.83
C SER A 114 13.72 4.63 11.04
N ILE A 115 12.81 3.71 11.36
CA ILE A 115 11.57 3.48 10.62
C ILE A 115 10.37 4.03 11.39
N THR A 116 9.61 4.93 10.77
CA THR A 116 8.27 5.30 11.25
C THR A 116 7.27 4.29 10.69
N ALA A 117 6.84 3.35 11.53
CA ALA A 117 5.86 2.34 11.14
C ALA A 117 4.45 2.94 11.07
N CYS A 118 3.66 2.41 10.15
CA CYS A 118 2.29 2.78 9.93
C CYS A 118 1.45 1.53 9.68
N GLY A 119 0.21 1.50 10.14
CA GLY A 119 -0.68 0.35 10.01
C GLY A 119 -1.77 0.37 11.08
N LYS A 120 -2.88 -0.34 10.84
CA LYS A 120 -3.92 -0.49 11.87
C LYS A 120 -3.37 -1.34 13.01
N ASN A 121 -3.38 -0.81 14.24
CA ASN A 121 -2.85 -1.50 15.42
C ASN A 121 -1.37 -1.94 15.28
N VAL A 122 -0.60 -1.33 14.37
CA VAL A 122 0.75 -1.80 13.98
C VAL A 122 1.70 -1.95 15.17
N ALA A 123 1.61 -1.06 16.17
CA ALA A 123 2.45 -1.11 17.35
C ALA A 123 2.08 -2.26 18.30
N SER A 124 0.79 -2.55 18.46
CA SER A 124 0.29 -3.52 19.43
C SER A 124 0.17 -4.93 18.86
N PHE A 125 0.05 -5.07 17.54
CA PHE A 125 -0.10 -6.33 16.82
C PHE A 125 1.12 -6.68 15.97
N ASP A 126 1.31 -6.05 14.80
CA ASP A 126 2.32 -6.42 13.80
C ASP A 126 3.74 -6.34 14.35
N LEU A 127 4.14 -5.17 14.87
CA LEU A 127 5.44 -4.97 15.47
C LEU A 127 5.62 -5.85 16.70
N ARG A 128 4.57 -6.14 17.46
CA ARG A 128 4.65 -7.07 18.58
C ARG A 128 5.00 -8.48 18.09
N PHE A 129 4.33 -8.98 17.05
CA PHE A 129 4.64 -10.28 16.44
C PHE A 129 6.08 -10.31 15.91
N LEU A 130 6.45 -9.31 15.12
CA LEU A 130 7.75 -9.19 14.48
C LEU A 130 8.88 -9.10 15.52
N LEU A 131 8.80 -8.16 16.46
CA LEU A 131 9.84 -7.93 17.48
C LEU A 131 9.97 -9.06 18.49
N LYS A 132 8.90 -9.82 18.75
CA LYS A 132 8.97 -10.99 19.65
C LYS A 132 9.50 -12.24 18.97
N LYS A 133 9.33 -12.38 17.65
CA LYS A 133 9.79 -13.56 16.89
C LYS A 133 11.18 -13.37 16.26
N ILE A 134 11.56 -12.13 15.93
CA ILE A 134 12.85 -11.80 15.32
C ILE A 134 13.73 -11.11 16.37
N LYS A 135 14.81 -11.79 16.79
CA LYS A 135 15.71 -11.30 17.83
C LYS A 135 16.75 -10.28 17.34
N LYS A 136 17.15 -10.35 16.07
CA LYS A 136 18.23 -9.55 15.49
C LYS A 136 17.70 -8.77 14.30
N TRP A 137 17.56 -7.45 14.45
CA TRP A 137 17.11 -6.54 13.38
C TRP A 137 18.27 -5.85 12.65
N GLY A 138 19.52 -6.14 13.05
CA GLY A 138 20.70 -5.48 12.51
C GLY A 138 20.65 -3.98 12.82
N ASN A 139 20.75 -3.16 11.77
CA ASN A 139 20.71 -1.72 11.86
C ASN A 139 19.30 -1.10 11.74
N LEU A 140 18.25 -1.92 11.63
CA LEU A 140 16.89 -1.41 11.55
C LEU A 140 16.33 -1.14 12.95
N LYS A 141 15.78 0.06 13.14
CA LYS A 141 15.13 0.46 14.39
C LYS A 141 13.77 1.06 14.13
N PHE A 142 12.72 0.38 14.55
CA PHE A 142 11.38 0.98 14.59
C PHE A 142 11.33 2.07 15.66
N ARG A 143 10.82 3.23 15.27
CA ARG A 143 10.58 4.34 16.21
C ARG A 143 9.44 3.96 17.17
N HIS A 144 9.47 4.56 18.36
CA HIS A 144 8.42 4.34 19.36
C HIS A 144 7.05 4.87 18.93
N ARG A 145 7.01 5.91 18.09
CA ARG A 145 5.78 6.45 17.53
C ARG A 145 5.47 5.76 16.21
N SER A 146 4.23 5.33 16.08
CA SER A 146 3.66 4.77 14.86
C SER A 146 2.47 5.61 14.40
N MET A 147 2.09 5.46 13.13
CA MET A 147 0.89 6.07 12.58
C MET A 147 -0.20 5.01 12.42
N ASP A 148 -1.30 5.16 13.17
CA ASP A 148 -2.50 4.34 13.04
C ASP A 148 -3.59 5.19 12.39
N PRO A 149 -4.21 4.76 11.28
CA PRO A 149 -5.25 5.55 10.62
C PRO A 149 -6.49 5.76 11.50
N ALA A 150 -6.79 4.89 12.46
CA ALA A 150 -8.05 4.93 13.19
C ALA A 150 -8.27 6.26 13.95
N ILE A 151 -7.20 6.88 14.47
CA ILE A 151 -7.30 8.16 15.16
C ILE A 151 -7.73 9.31 14.22
N LEU A 152 -7.43 9.19 12.92
CA LEU A 152 -7.80 10.19 11.91
C LEU A 152 -9.29 10.14 11.56
N TYR A 153 -9.95 9.02 11.88
CA TYR A 153 -11.35 8.75 11.59
C TYR A 153 -12.20 8.60 12.84
N TYR A 154 -11.62 8.82 14.02
CA TYR A 154 -12.37 8.88 15.27
C TYR A 154 -13.34 10.06 15.27
N GLU A 155 -14.56 9.84 15.73
CA GLU A 155 -15.59 10.86 15.88
C GLU A 155 -16.07 10.97 17.34
N ILE A 156 -16.51 12.16 17.74
CA ILE A 156 -17.08 12.36 19.07
C ILE A 156 -18.31 11.47 19.22
N GLY A 157 -18.31 10.61 20.25
CA GLY A 157 -19.37 9.64 20.50
C GLY A 157 -18.96 8.19 20.25
N ASP A 158 -17.84 7.97 19.56
CA ASP A 158 -17.26 6.64 19.42
C ASP A 158 -16.84 6.08 20.79
N LYS A 159 -17.27 4.84 21.06
CA LYS A 159 -16.91 4.10 22.29
C LYS A 159 -15.51 3.49 22.22
N GLU A 160 -15.02 3.27 21.00
CA GLU A 160 -13.70 2.71 20.70
C GLU A 160 -13.18 3.30 19.38
N LEU A 161 -11.89 3.17 19.11
CA LEU A 161 -11.32 3.61 17.83
C LEU A 161 -11.93 2.79 16.68
N PRO A 162 -12.26 3.42 15.54
CA PRO A 162 -12.87 2.73 14.41
C PRO A 162 -11.96 1.61 13.88
N ASP A 163 -12.58 0.53 13.41
CA ASP A 163 -11.89 -0.48 12.63
C ASP A 163 -11.62 0.02 11.20
N MET A 164 -10.94 -0.79 10.39
CA MET A 164 -10.65 -0.43 9.00
C MET A 164 -11.93 -0.21 8.19
N LYS A 165 -12.96 -1.03 8.38
CA LYS A 165 -14.23 -0.93 7.64
C LYS A 165 -14.91 0.41 7.92
N THR A 166 -15.06 0.78 9.19
CA THR A 166 -15.61 2.06 9.61
C THR A 166 -14.75 3.23 9.12
N CYS A 167 -13.41 3.11 9.11
CA CYS A 167 -12.55 4.14 8.52
C CYS A 167 -12.86 4.35 7.02
N PHE A 168 -13.04 3.27 6.26
CA PHE A 168 -13.39 3.33 4.84
C PHE A 168 -14.78 3.91 4.60
N GLU A 169 -15.78 3.49 5.37
CA GLU A 169 -17.14 4.04 5.34
C GLU A 169 -17.11 5.55 5.59
N ARG A 170 -16.39 6.01 6.61
CA ARG A 170 -16.22 7.45 6.93
C ARG A 170 -15.40 8.21 5.91
N ALA A 171 -14.51 7.54 5.19
CA ALA A 171 -13.79 8.13 4.07
C ALA A 171 -14.64 8.21 2.80
N ASN A 172 -15.83 7.58 2.79
CA ASN A 172 -16.63 7.35 1.59
C ASN A 172 -15.82 6.67 0.46
N ILE A 173 -14.90 5.77 0.84
CA ILE A 173 -14.08 4.99 -0.08
C ILE A 173 -14.61 3.55 -0.07
N LYS A 174 -15.01 3.02 -1.23
CA LYS A 174 -15.41 1.62 -1.36
C LYS A 174 -14.17 0.72 -1.22
N LYS A 175 -14.24 -0.29 -0.35
CA LYS A 175 -13.20 -1.32 -0.18
C LYS A 175 -13.80 -2.71 -0.25
N GLU A 176 -13.14 -3.59 -0.99
CA GLU A 176 -13.31 -5.04 -0.90
C GLU A 176 -12.28 -5.62 0.07
N ILE A 177 -12.69 -6.59 0.89
CA ILE A 177 -11.80 -7.23 1.85
C ILE A 177 -11.01 -8.33 1.13
N THR A 178 -9.69 -8.17 1.07
CA THR A 178 -8.78 -9.08 0.34
C THR A 178 -8.00 -10.03 1.25
N HIS A 179 -7.78 -9.68 2.53
CA HIS A 179 -6.89 -10.43 3.45
C HIS A 179 -5.53 -10.74 2.82
N ASP A 180 -4.99 -9.76 2.07
CA ASP A 180 -3.63 -9.77 1.57
C ASP A 180 -2.88 -8.63 2.26
N ALA A 181 -1.79 -8.96 2.95
CA ALA A 181 -1.05 -7.99 3.74
C ALA A 181 -0.61 -6.77 2.91
N CYS A 182 -0.32 -6.92 1.62
CA CYS A 182 0.12 -5.78 0.81
C CYS A 182 -1.04 -4.85 0.44
N GLU A 183 -2.20 -5.41 0.09
CA GLU A 183 -3.39 -4.59 -0.14
C GLU A 183 -3.84 -3.89 1.14
N ASP A 184 -3.80 -4.57 2.29
CA ASP A 184 -4.14 -3.96 3.57
C ASP A 184 -3.15 -2.85 3.98
N ALA A 185 -1.86 -3.01 3.70
CA ALA A 185 -0.87 -1.95 3.86
C ALA A 185 -1.11 -0.76 2.92
N LEU A 186 -1.54 -0.99 1.66
CA LEU A 186 -1.93 0.07 0.72
C LEU A 186 -3.21 0.78 1.17
N ASP A 187 -4.15 0.06 1.75
CA ASP A 187 -5.41 0.60 2.25
C ASP A 187 -5.21 1.57 3.41
N VAL A 188 -4.28 1.27 4.31
CA VAL A 188 -3.85 2.22 5.34
C VAL A 188 -3.32 3.52 4.70
N ILE A 189 -2.51 3.41 3.64
CA ILE A 189 -1.99 4.57 2.92
C ILE A 189 -3.13 5.37 2.27
N ARG A 190 -4.09 4.71 1.62
CA ARG A 190 -5.27 5.35 1.01
C ARG A 190 -6.02 6.20 2.04
N LEU A 191 -6.29 5.65 3.23
CA LEU A 191 -6.96 6.36 4.33
C LEU A 191 -6.13 7.56 4.85
N ILE A 192 -4.84 7.36 5.11
CA ILE A 192 -3.99 8.45 5.62
C ILE A 192 -3.90 9.60 4.61
N ARG A 193 -3.64 9.28 3.34
CA ARG A 193 -3.60 10.27 2.26
C ARG A 193 -4.92 10.99 2.11
N TYR A 194 -6.03 10.23 2.11
CA TYR A 194 -7.36 10.83 2.04
C TYR A 194 -7.54 11.85 3.16
N LYS A 195 -7.27 11.51 4.42
CA LYS A 195 -7.50 12.47 5.52
C LYS A 195 -6.52 13.66 5.53
N LEU A 196 -5.23 13.41 5.29
CA LEU A 196 -4.19 14.43 5.48
C LEU A 196 -4.03 15.33 4.26
N LEU A 197 -4.08 14.76 3.05
CA LEU A 197 -3.88 15.52 1.82
C LEU A 197 -5.17 16.18 1.33
N SER A 198 -6.37 15.63 1.64
CA SER A 198 -7.62 16.33 1.31
C SER A 198 -7.77 17.66 2.05
N LYS A 199 -7.26 17.76 3.28
CA LYS A 199 -7.28 18.99 4.07
C LYS A 199 -6.32 20.05 3.55
N GLU A 200 -5.22 19.66 2.90
CA GLU A 200 -4.35 20.61 2.19
C GLU A 200 -4.98 21.13 0.90
N LYS A 201 -5.86 20.37 0.24
CA LYS A 201 -6.60 20.83 -0.95
C LYS A 201 -7.59 21.96 -0.66
N ALA A 202 -8.09 22.10 0.57
CA ALA A 202 -8.83 23.30 0.98
C ALA A 202 -7.95 24.57 1.03
N ARG A 203 -6.62 24.42 1.05
CA ARG A 203 -5.64 25.52 1.04
C ARG A 203 -4.95 25.69 -0.31
N PHE A 204 -4.88 24.64 -1.14
CA PHE A 204 -4.27 24.66 -2.47
C PHE A 204 -5.33 24.94 -3.54
N ASN A 205 -5.37 26.17 -4.07
CA ASN A 205 -6.22 26.52 -5.22
C ASN A 205 -5.49 26.15 -6.52
N PRO A 206 -5.87 25.05 -7.22
CA PRO A 206 -5.14 24.57 -8.40
C PRO A 206 -5.24 25.56 -9.58
N LEU A 207 -6.25 26.43 -9.58
CA LEU A 207 -6.58 27.34 -10.67
C LEU A 207 -5.53 28.43 -10.96
N LYS A 208 -4.49 28.57 -10.13
CA LYS A 208 -3.41 29.54 -10.40
C LYS A 208 -2.38 29.08 -11.42
N ASN A 209 -2.23 27.77 -11.65
CA ASN A 209 -1.14 27.22 -12.49
C ASN A 209 -1.61 26.38 -13.69
N PHE A 210 -2.92 26.27 -13.94
CA PHE A 210 -3.43 25.65 -15.17
C PHE A 210 -3.65 26.71 -16.26
N PRO A 211 -3.47 26.36 -17.55
CA PRO A 211 -3.87 27.24 -18.64
C PRO A 211 -5.34 27.62 -18.48
N LYS A 212 -5.66 28.91 -18.67
CA LYS A 212 -6.96 29.56 -18.40
C LYS A 212 -8.17 28.95 -19.14
N ASN A 213 -7.95 27.92 -19.95
CA ASN A 213 -8.90 27.34 -20.90
C ASN A 213 -9.38 25.95 -20.45
N LEU A 214 -8.98 25.47 -19.27
CA LEU A 214 -9.47 24.21 -18.71
C LEU A 214 -10.75 24.45 -17.91
N THR A 215 -11.90 23.99 -18.43
CA THR A 215 -13.15 23.93 -17.66
C THR A 215 -13.22 22.57 -16.98
N ILE A 216 -12.88 22.50 -15.70
CA ILE A 216 -12.98 21.26 -14.91
C ILE A 216 -14.42 21.17 -14.39
N ASN A 217 -15.12 20.08 -14.72
CA ASN A 217 -16.45 19.82 -14.18
C ASN A 217 -16.34 19.59 -12.66
N LYS A 218 -17.22 20.19 -11.86
CA LYS A 218 -17.09 20.31 -10.38
C LYS A 218 -16.97 18.97 -9.63
N GLU A 219 -17.28 17.86 -10.28
CA GLU A 219 -17.24 16.50 -9.72
C GLU A 219 -15.85 15.85 -9.77
N TYR A 220 -14.89 16.45 -10.47
CA TYR A 220 -13.55 15.90 -10.64
C TYR A 220 -12.50 16.92 -10.25
N ASN A 221 -11.51 16.48 -9.48
CA ASN A 221 -10.34 17.28 -9.17
C ASN A 221 -9.16 16.75 -10.01
N VAL A 222 -8.47 17.63 -10.75
CA VAL A 222 -7.30 17.29 -11.57
C VAL A 222 -6.04 17.61 -10.77
N TYR A 223 -5.15 16.62 -10.58
CA TYR A 223 -4.10 16.73 -9.56
C TYR A 223 -2.69 17.00 -10.08
N SER A 224 -2.33 16.54 -11.28
CA SER A 224 -1.00 16.85 -11.86
C SER A 224 -0.85 16.36 -13.30
N ARG A 225 0.04 17.04 -14.05
CA ARG A 225 0.67 16.50 -15.27
C ARG A 225 1.85 15.65 -14.81
N ILE A 226 1.84 14.35 -15.11
CA ILE A 226 2.95 13.46 -14.80
C ILE A 226 3.74 13.27 -16.09
N LYS A 227 4.96 13.81 -16.16
CA LYS A 227 5.89 13.54 -17.26
C LYS A 227 6.45 12.13 -17.11
N GLY A 228 6.05 11.22 -17.99
CA GLY A 228 6.68 9.92 -18.16
C GLY A 228 8.13 10.05 -18.61
N LYS A 229 8.97 9.06 -18.27
CA LYS A 229 10.36 8.98 -18.73
C LYS A 229 10.45 8.64 -20.23
N ASP A 230 9.40 8.03 -20.77
CA ASP A 230 9.22 7.64 -22.15
C ASP A 230 7.88 8.22 -22.64
N GLU A 231 7.93 9.44 -23.18
CA GLU A 231 6.98 10.15 -24.06
C GLU A 231 5.43 10.05 -23.91
N MET A 232 4.86 9.56 -22.80
CA MET A 232 3.43 9.77 -22.53
C MET A 232 3.19 10.63 -21.29
N ASP A 233 2.65 11.82 -21.52
CA ASP A 233 2.07 12.65 -20.49
C ASP A 233 0.71 12.06 -20.07
N VAL A 234 0.59 11.69 -18.79
CA VAL A 234 -0.64 11.13 -18.22
C VAL A 234 -1.23 12.13 -17.25
N ILE A 235 -2.55 12.36 -17.36
CA ILE A 235 -3.31 13.19 -16.42
C ILE A 235 -3.91 12.28 -15.36
N LEU A 236 -3.53 12.54 -14.10
CA LEU A 236 -4.16 11.91 -12.94
C LEU A 236 -5.40 12.72 -12.55
N ILE A 237 -6.56 12.10 -12.72
CA ILE A 237 -7.84 12.59 -12.22
C ILE A 237 -8.14 11.80 -10.95
N VAL A 238 -8.44 12.49 -9.85
CA VAL A 238 -8.93 11.80 -8.64
C VAL A 238 -10.31 12.35 -8.32
N ASN A 239 -11.30 11.47 -8.22
CA ASN A 239 -12.64 11.91 -7.85
C ASN A 239 -12.70 12.24 -6.35
N ASP A 240 -13.82 12.81 -5.90
CA ASP A 240 -14.04 13.18 -4.50
C ASP A 240 -14.02 11.98 -3.54
N ALA A 241 -14.17 10.76 -4.07
CA ALA A 241 -14.03 9.50 -3.35
C ALA A 241 -12.58 8.96 -3.35
N GLY A 242 -11.59 9.72 -3.81
CA GLY A 242 -10.18 9.31 -3.79
C GLY A 242 -9.82 8.25 -4.84
N GLN A 243 -10.73 7.91 -5.77
CA GLN A 243 -10.47 6.97 -6.85
C GLN A 243 -9.64 7.65 -7.94
N GLU A 244 -8.52 7.02 -8.29
CA GLU A 244 -7.58 7.49 -9.30
C GLU A 244 -7.99 6.99 -10.70
N THR A 245 -8.04 7.89 -11.67
CA THR A 245 -8.23 7.62 -13.11
C THR A 245 -7.08 8.23 -13.89
N TYR A 246 -6.50 7.44 -14.79
CA TYR A 246 -5.35 7.82 -15.62
C TYR A 246 -5.82 8.02 -17.05
N VAL A 247 -5.50 9.16 -17.64
CA VAL A 247 -5.89 9.48 -19.02
C VAL A 247 -4.66 9.91 -19.80
N SER A 248 -4.41 9.28 -20.95
CA SER A 248 -3.35 9.70 -21.88
C SER A 248 -3.74 10.98 -22.62
N GLU A 249 -2.75 11.84 -22.91
CA GLU A 249 -2.98 13.14 -23.57
C GLU A 249 -3.66 13.00 -24.95
N GLU A 250 -3.43 11.89 -25.67
CA GLU A 250 -3.99 11.61 -27.00
C GLU A 250 -5.52 11.42 -27.03
N HIS A 251 -6.11 11.02 -25.90
CA HIS A 251 -7.56 10.81 -25.77
C HIS A 251 -8.29 12.05 -25.21
N PHE A 252 -7.56 13.13 -24.91
CA PHE A 252 -8.11 14.41 -24.51
C PHE A 252 -8.56 15.22 -25.75
N THR A 253 -9.71 14.88 -26.34
CA THR A 253 -10.31 15.75 -27.36
C THR A 253 -11.12 16.88 -26.71
N PHE A 254 -10.62 18.11 -26.84
CA PHE A 254 -11.38 19.34 -26.53
C PHE A 254 -12.53 19.51 -27.54
N LYS A 255 -13.60 18.74 -27.39
CA LYS A 255 -14.87 19.02 -28.05
C LYS A 255 -15.97 19.14 -27.01
N THR A 256 -16.33 20.39 -26.74
CA THR A 256 -17.59 20.84 -26.12
C THR A 256 -17.94 20.19 -24.78
N ASN A 257 -17.54 20.84 -23.67
CA ASN A 257 -18.16 20.79 -22.32
C ASN A 257 -18.56 19.43 -21.69
N GLU A 258 -18.18 18.29 -22.27
CA GLU A 258 -18.44 16.96 -21.73
C GLU A 258 -17.15 16.14 -21.74
N ILE A 259 -16.72 15.70 -20.55
CA ILE A 259 -15.71 14.65 -20.44
C ILE A 259 -16.44 13.34 -20.70
N LYS A 260 -16.30 12.77 -21.91
CA LYS A 260 -16.63 11.36 -22.13
C LYS A 260 -15.44 10.53 -21.69
N ILE A 261 -15.48 10.04 -20.44
CA ILE A 261 -14.60 8.97 -20.00
C ILE A 261 -15.05 7.72 -20.75
N GLN A 262 -14.40 7.36 -21.86
CA GLN A 262 -14.46 5.98 -22.32
C GLN A 262 -13.69 5.15 -21.30
N GLU A 263 -14.41 4.36 -20.49
CA GLU A 263 -13.79 3.32 -19.68
C GLU A 263 -13.08 2.35 -20.64
N PHE A 264 -11.76 2.43 -20.70
CA PHE A 264 -10.95 1.47 -21.43
C PHE A 264 -10.86 0.18 -20.61
N GLU A 265 -11.80 -0.75 -20.84
CA GLU A 265 -11.64 -2.15 -20.41
C GLU A 265 -10.65 -2.93 -21.31
N GLN A 266 -10.39 -2.47 -22.54
CA GLN A 266 -9.63 -3.23 -23.54
C GLN A 266 -8.09 -3.20 -23.38
N ASP A 267 -7.50 -2.22 -22.68
CA ASP A 267 -6.04 -2.13 -22.54
C ASP A 267 -5.44 -2.97 -21.40
N LYS A 268 -6.28 -3.61 -20.56
CA LYS A 268 -5.80 -4.61 -19.60
C LYS A 268 -5.28 -5.88 -20.28
N GLU A 269 -5.67 -6.16 -21.53
CA GLU A 269 -5.16 -7.30 -22.31
C GLU A 269 -3.96 -6.94 -23.17
N LEU A 270 -3.92 -5.74 -23.77
CA LEU A 270 -2.75 -5.27 -24.55
C LEU A 270 -1.47 -5.19 -23.70
N PHE A 271 -1.56 -4.73 -22.44
CA PHE A 271 -0.41 -4.73 -21.52
C PHE A 271 0.04 -6.14 -21.05
N LYS A 272 -0.80 -7.17 -21.22
CA LYS A 272 -0.45 -8.57 -20.94
C LYS A 272 0.23 -9.26 -22.13
N GLU A 273 -0.05 -8.83 -23.37
CA GLU A 273 0.56 -9.40 -24.57
C GLU A 273 1.96 -8.85 -24.86
N GLU A 274 2.22 -7.56 -24.63
CA GLU A 274 3.57 -7.00 -24.82
C GLU A 274 4.62 -7.61 -23.87
N ASN A 275 4.23 -7.95 -22.64
CA ASN A 275 5.10 -8.63 -21.67
C ASN A 275 5.36 -10.13 -21.98
N LYS A 276 4.65 -10.73 -22.95
CA LYS A 276 4.95 -12.09 -23.44
C LYS A 276 5.95 -12.09 -24.60
N ASN A 277 6.05 -11.00 -25.35
CA ASN A 277 6.90 -10.95 -26.55
C ASN A 277 8.33 -10.47 -26.28
N GLU A 278 8.65 -9.98 -25.07
CA GLU A 278 10.03 -9.67 -24.66
C GLU A 278 10.79 -10.86 -24.02
N LYS A 279 10.24 -12.07 -24.06
CA LYS A 279 10.90 -13.30 -23.58
C LYS A 279 10.96 -14.43 -24.61
N ASN A 280 11.14 -14.08 -25.89
CA ASN A 280 11.64 -15.01 -26.92
C ASN A 280 12.86 -14.41 -27.63
#